data_AF-A0A1X7ITW3-F1
#
_entry.id   AF-A0A1X7ITW3-F1
#
_cell.length_a   1.000
_cell.length_b   1.000
_cell.length_c   1.000
_cell.angle_alpha   90.00
_cell.angle_beta   90.00
_cell.angle_gamma   90.00
#
_symmetry.space_group_name_H-M   'P 1'
#
loop_
_entity.id
_entity.type
_entity.pdbx_description
1 polymer ?
#
loop_
_entity_poly.entity_id
_entity_poly.type
_entity_poly.pdbx_seq_one_letter_code
_entity_poly.pdbx_strand_id
1 'polypeptide(L)'
;MLVLSRKPGESLLIGQEMEITVVEVKGDSVRLAIKAPRDVPVWRKEVMDDIKAANLKAGGYTKDSMTIKALGDALGKKNKKDETKQEASHD
;
A
#
# COMPACT_ATOMS: atom_id res chain seq x y z
N MET A 1 21.61 -13.92 8.64
CA MET A 1 21.57 -13.56 7.20
C MET A 1 22.21 -14.69 6.43
N LEU A 2 21.56 -15.23 5.40
CA LEU A 2 22.12 -16.24 4.51
C LEU A 2 22.43 -15.58 3.16
N VAL A 3 23.62 -15.82 2.61
CA VAL A 3 24.08 -15.20 1.36
C VAL A 3 24.34 -16.29 0.35
N LEU A 4 23.68 -16.18 -0.82
CA LEU A 4 23.81 -17.13 -1.91
C LEU A 4 23.94 -16.36 -3.23
N SER A 5 24.95 -16.69 -4.02
CA SER A 5 25.12 -16.13 -5.36
C SER A 5 24.40 -17.01 -6.37
N ARG A 6 23.59 -16.40 -7.24
CA ARG A 6 22.86 -17.05 -8.33
C ARG A 6 23.19 -16.39 -9.67
N LYS A 7 23.29 -17.20 -10.73
CA LYS A 7 23.41 -16.73 -12.11
C LYS A 7 22.01 -16.49 -12.71
N PRO A 8 21.89 -15.71 -13.81
CA PRO A 8 20.65 -15.63 -14.57
C PRO A 8 20.15 -17.03 -14.96
N GLY A 9 18.86 -17.27 -14.75
CA GLY A 9 18.20 -18.56 -14.96
C GLY A 9 18.20 -19.48 -13.73
N GLU A 10 18.98 -19.20 -12.69
CA GLU A 10 18.93 -19.98 -11.45
C GLU A 10 17.88 -19.44 -10.47
N SER A 11 17.28 -20.35 -9.68
CA SER A 11 16.29 -20.02 -8.66
C SER A 11 16.69 -20.47 -7.25
N LEU A 12 16.01 -19.88 -6.28
CA LEU A 12 16.11 -20.13 -4.84
C LEU A 12 14.72 -20.46 -4.32
N LEU A 13 14.57 -21.59 -3.63
CA LEU A 13 13.33 -21.95 -2.96
C LEU A 13 13.37 -21.50 -1.50
N ILE A 14 12.31 -20.85 -1.03
CA ILE A 14 12.13 -20.46 0.38
C ILE A 14 10.93 -21.23 0.93
N GLY A 15 11.17 -22.12 1.89
CA GLY A 15 10.14 -23.04 2.36
C GLY A 15 9.75 -24.03 1.27
N GLN A 16 8.44 -24.21 1.02
CA GLN A 16 7.92 -25.12 -0.01
C GLN A 16 7.11 -24.41 -1.10
N GLU A 17 6.75 -23.14 -0.91
CA GLU A 17 5.77 -22.45 -1.77
C GLU A 17 6.30 -21.14 -2.39
N MET A 18 7.47 -20.67 -1.95
CA MET A 18 8.09 -19.45 -2.49
C MET A 18 9.32 -19.79 -3.31
N GLU A 19 9.42 -19.18 -4.49
CA GLU A 19 10.56 -19.31 -5.40
C GLU A 19 11.00 -17.92 -5.88
N ILE A 20 12.30 -17.66 -5.83
CA ILE A 20 12.92 -16.44 -6.35
C ILE A 20 13.87 -16.84 -7.48
N THR A 21 13.64 -16.31 -8.68
CA THR A 21 14.44 -16.60 -9.86
C THR A 21 15.14 -15.34 -10.35
N VAL A 22 16.44 -15.46 -10.62
CA VAL A 22 17.20 -14.37 -11.26
C VAL A 22 16.90 -14.42 -12.75
N VAL A 23 16.17 -13.45 -13.27
CA VAL A 23 15.77 -13.41 -14.69
C VAL A 23 16.92 -12.89 -15.54
N GLU A 24 17.47 -11.73 -15.17
CA GLU A 24 18.62 -11.13 -15.85
C GLU A 24 19.38 -10.20 -14.91
N VAL A 25 20.65 -9.95 -15.23
CA VAL A 25 21.50 -8.96 -14.57
C VAL A 25 21.97 -7.98 -15.64
N LYS A 26 21.78 -6.69 -15.40
CA LYS A 26 22.21 -5.59 -16.28
C LYS A 26 22.93 -4.53 -15.47
N GLY A 27 24.25 -4.52 -15.53
CA GLY A 27 25.08 -3.65 -14.71
C GLY A 27 24.74 -3.84 -13.24
N ASP A 28 24.27 -2.77 -12.60
CA ASP A 28 23.90 -2.76 -11.18
C ASP A 28 22.44 -3.18 -10.91
N SER A 29 21.64 -3.37 -11.96
CA SER A 29 20.24 -3.76 -11.85
C SER A 29 20.03 -5.26 -12.06
N VAL A 30 19.23 -5.87 -11.20
CA VAL A 30 18.86 -7.29 -11.30
C VAL A 30 17.35 -7.41 -11.44
N ARG A 31 16.87 -8.16 -12.44
CA ARG A 31 15.46 -8.55 -12.52
C ARG A 31 15.27 -9.85 -11.76
N LEU A 32 14.37 -9.81 -10.78
CA LEU A 32 13.97 -10.96 -9.99
C LEU A 32 12.51 -11.30 -10.31
N ALA A 33 12.24 -12.56 -10.61
CA ALA A 33 10.89 -13.10 -10.59
C ALA A 33 10.65 -13.72 -9.21
N ILE A 34 9.55 -13.34 -8.56
CA ILE A 34 9.16 -13.87 -7.25
C ILE A 34 7.82 -14.56 -7.43
N LYS A 35 7.80 -15.86 -7.18
CA LYS A 35 6.60 -16.67 -7.10
C LYS A 35 6.32 -16.93 -5.64
N ALA A 36 5.18 -16.46 -5.16
CA ALA A 36 4.71 -16.65 -3.79
C ALA A 36 3.21 -16.94 -3.81
N PRO A 37 2.68 -17.65 -2.81
CA PRO A 37 1.25 -17.87 -2.68
C PRO A 37 0.53 -16.55 -2.33
N ARG A 38 -0.79 -16.50 -2.57
CA ARG A 38 -1.58 -15.24 -2.53
C ARG A 38 -1.71 -14.63 -1.12
N ASP A 39 -1.56 -15.45 -0.10
CA ASP A 39 -1.58 -15.08 1.31
C ASP A 39 -0.29 -14.38 1.76
N VAL A 40 0.82 -14.55 1.02
CA VAL A 40 2.10 -13.92 1.33
C VAL A 40 2.29 -12.70 0.44
N PRO A 41 2.12 -11.47 0.96
CA PRO A 41 2.28 -10.27 0.14
C PRO A 41 3.76 -9.95 -0.09
N VAL A 42 4.10 -9.61 -1.33
CA VAL A 42 5.46 -9.25 -1.74
C VAL A 42 5.56 -7.74 -1.92
N TRP A 43 6.43 -7.11 -1.15
CA TRP A 43 6.62 -5.66 -1.16
C TRP A 43 8.06 -5.30 -1.48
N ARG A 44 8.24 -4.12 -2.09
CA ARG A 44 9.57 -3.49 -2.16
C ARG A 44 9.87 -2.84 -0.81
N LYS A 45 11.07 -3.06 -0.29
CA LYS A 45 11.43 -2.66 1.07
C LYS A 45 11.32 -1.16 1.29
N GLU A 46 11.84 -0.37 0.36
CA GLU A 46 11.84 1.09 0.41
C GLU A 46 10.42 1.67 0.54
N VAL A 47 9.45 1.06 -0.14
CA VAL A 47 8.05 1.48 -0.07
C VAL A 47 7.46 1.17 1.31
N MET A 48 7.79 0.01 1.88
CA MET A 48 7.29 -0.38 3.20
C MET A 48 7.83 0.53 4.32
N ASP A 49 9.09 0.95 4.20
CA ASP A 49 9.74 1.81 5.19
C ASP A 49 9.10 3.22 5.19
N ASP A 50 8.78 3.77 4.02
CA ASP A 50 8.04 5.03 3.88
C ASP A 50 6.63 4.94 4.47
N ILE A 51 5.89 3.86 4.17
CA ILE A 51 4.54 3.64 4.71
C ILE A 51 4.59 3.52 6.24
N LYS A 52 5.55 2.78 6.80
CA LYS A 52 5.70 2.67 8.26
C LYS A 52 5.99 4.03 8.88
N ALA A 53 6.87 4.83 8.29
CA ALA A 53 7.20 6.17 8.78
C ALA A 53 5.97 7.11 8.73
N ALA A 54 5.18 7.06 7.65
CA ALA A 54 3.94 7.82 7.53
C ALA A 54 2.89 7.38 8.56
N ASN A 55 2.71 6.07 8.75
CA ASN A 55 1.77 5.53 9.72
C ASN A 55 2.14 5.89 11.16
N LEU A 56 3.44 5.90 11.50
CA LEU A 56 3.91 6.34 12.81
C LEU A 56 3.62 7.83 13.04
N LYS A 57 3.84 8.69 12.04
CA LYS A 57 3.49 10.11 12.12
C LYS A 57 1.99 10.32 12.28
N ALA A 58 1.17 9.54 11.57
CA ALA A 58 -0.29 9.58 11.65
C ALA A 58 -0.86 8.95 12.93
N GLY A 59 -0.15 8.01 13.55
CA GLY A 59 -0.55 7.36 14.80
C GLY A 59 -0.21 8.16 16.07
N GLY A 60 0.66 9.17 15.97
CA GLY A 60 1.04 10.04 17.07
C GLY A 60 0.00 11.10 17.47
N TYR A 61 -1.12 11.19 16.75
CA TYR A 61 -2.23 12.08 17.11
C TYR A 61 -3.04 11.42 18.23
N THR A 62 -2.87 11.92 19.45
CA THR A 62 -3.71 11.53 20.59
C THR A 62 -5.13 12.01 20.36
N LYS A 63 -6.10 11.29 20.92
CA LYS A 63 -7.55 11.51 20.79
C LYS A 63 -8.01 12.95 21.10
N ASP A 64 -7.17 13.73 21.78
CA ASP A 64 -7.41 15.13 22.18
C ASP A 64 -6.79 16.19 21.24
N SER A 65 -5.91 15.84 20.29
CA SER A 65 -5.39 16.83 19.33
C SER A 65 -6.34 16.96 18.14
N MET A 66 -7.26 17.92 18.24
CA MET A 66 -8.14 18.41 17.17
C MET A 66 -9.12 17.36 16.61
N THR A 67 -10.10 17.04 17.48
CA THR A 67 -11.51 16.84 17.15
C THR A 67 -11.82 15.85 16.01
N ILE A 68 -11.90 14.57 16.36
CA ILE A 68 -12.67 13.55 15.62
C ILE A 68 -14.06 14.10 15.21
N LYS A 69 -14.64 14.98 16.03
CA LYS A 69 -15.89 15.72 15.74
C LYS A 69 -15.79 16.68 14.55
N ALA A 70 -14.72 17.47 14.45
CA ALA A 70 -14.49 18.40 13.34
C ALA A 70 -14.24 17.66 12.02
N LEU A 71 -13.59 16.49 12.09
CA LEU A 71 -13.45 15.59 10.94
C LEU A 71 -14.82 15.04 10.50
N GLY A 72 -15.67 14.62 11.45
CA GLY A 72 -17.04 14.19 11.16
C GLY A 72 -17.88 15.28 10.51
N ASP A 73 -17.79 16.51 11.02
CA ASP A 73 -18.49 17.68 10.47
C ASP A 73 -17.99 18.08 9.07
N ALA A 74 -16.70 17.90 8.79
CA ALA A 74 -16.09 18.16 7.48
C ALA A 74 -16.46 17.10 6.42
N LEU A 75 -16.55 15.82 6.82
CA LEU A 75 -16.90 14.73 5.91
C LEU A 75 -18.42 14.61 5.68
N GLY A 76 -19.26 15.04 6.63
CA GLY A 76 -20.72 14.93 6.56
C GLY A 76 -21.46 15.94 5.65
N LYS A 77 -20.79 16.96 5.11
CA LYS A 77 -21.46 18.05 4.35
C LYS A 77 -21.72 17.80 2.86
N LYS A 78 -21.37 16.64 2.29
CA LYS A 78 -21.52 16.40 0.84
C LYS A 78 -22.88 15.91 0.35
N ASN A 79 -23.82 15.52 1.22
CA ASN A 79 -25.07 14.84 0.79
C ASN A 79 -26.38 15.65 0.89
N LYS A 80 -26.36 16.99 0.99
CA LYS A 80 -27.61 17.76 1.19
C LYS A 80 -27.88 18.93 0.23
N LYS A 81 -27.21 19.02 -0.93
CA LYS A 81 -27.39 20.17 -1.84
C LYS A 81 -27.89 19.89 -3.25
N ASP A 82 -28.33 18.67 -3.57
CA ASP A 82 -28.83 18.35 -4.92
C ASP A 82 -30.36 18.18 -5.06
N GLU A 83 -31.16 18.26 -3.98
CA GLU A 83 -32.60 17.92 -4.06
C GLU A 83 -33.61 19.10 -3.99
N THR A 84 -33.23 20.38 -4.11
CA THR A 84 -34.20 21.50 -3.93
C THR A 84 -34.40 22.42 -5.13
N LYS A 85 -34.36 21.92 -6.38
CA LYS A 85 -34.63 22.79 -7.55
C LYS A 85 -35.59 22.26 -8.63
N GLN A 86 -36.42 21.25 -8.36
CA GLN A 86 -37.43 20.78 -9.32
C GLN A 86 -38.87 20.69 -8.75
N GLU A 87 -39.29 21.62 -7.89
CA GLU A 87 -40.71 21.75 -7.53
C GLU A 87 -41.10 23.23 -7.37
N ALA A 88 -40.99 24.01 -8.44
CA ALA A 88 -41.58 25.36 -8.53
C ALA A 88 -41.69 25.81 -10.00
N SER A 89 -42.53 25.16 -10.79
CA SER A 89 -43.14 25.72 -12.01
C SER A 89 -44.14 24.73 -12.64
N HIS A 90 -45.25 24.50 -11.95
CA HIS A 90 -46.51 24.14 -12.60
C HIS A 90 -47.68 24.56 -11.71
N ASP A 91 -48.09 25.81 -11.89
CA ASP A 91 -49.49 26.24 -11.88
C ASP A 91 -49.60 27.46 -12.81
#